data_AF-A0A146M0B8-F1
#
_entry.id   AF-A0A146M0B8-F1
#
_cell.length_a   1.000
_cell.length_b   1.000
_cell.length_c   1.000
_cell.angle_alpha   90.00
_cell.angle_beta   90.00
_cell.angle_gamma   90.00
#
_symmetry.space_group_name_H-M   'P 1'
#
loop_
_entity.id
_entity.type
_entity.pdbx_description
1 polymer ?
#
loop_
_entity_poly.entity_id
_entity_poly.type
_entity_poly.pdbx_seq_one_letter_code
_entity_poly.pdbx_strand_id
1 'polypeptide(L)'
;RPSVGTVRIVGVRHGIELLYDGLRVQLQVSNSYRGQMNGLCGNYDGETVNDFTSPKNCILRNPYEFAASYAIPDQSLTSHAKELRQRAEHADCYKQTVMLGDVISENEAGRQWKRPSKSNNPHNRNSAYSAPALRVKVVHANGQTCFSKRPQLACPSQSQEANTTSKNLEFHCVSDATAAQRWEDQIKKGASPDFSRKPTNYQASVKVPSRCNA
;
A
#
# COMPACT_ATOMS: atom_id res chain seq x y z
N ARG A 1 -20.16 -16.97 7.17
CA ARG A 1 -20.94 -17.77 8.14
C ARG A 1 -20.26 -19.12 8.23
N PRO A 2 -19.86 -19.60 9.42
CA PRO A 2 -19.30 -20.94 9.56
C PRO A 2 -20.36 -21.97 9.13
N SER A 3 -20.01 -22.87 8.23
CA SER A 3 -20.83 -24.04 7.90
C SER A 3 -20.74 -25.07 9.03
N VAL A 4 -21.75 -25.95 9.11
CA VAL A 4 -21.76 -27.10 10.04
C VAL A 4 -20.42 -27.83 9.95
N GLY A 5 -19.75 -28.04 11.09
CA GLY A 5 -18.43 -28.69 11.17
C GLY A 5 -17.22 -27.74 11.30
N THR A 6 -17.42 -26.42 11.33
CA THR A 6 -16.30 -25.48 11.54
C THR A 6 -15.93 -25.38 13.03
N VAL A 7 -14.68 -25.66 13.38
CA VAL A 7 -14.10 -25.40 14.70
C VAL A 7 -13.56 -23.97 14.76
N ARG A 8 -13.98 -23.22 15.78
CA ARG A 8 -13.53 -21.85 16.03
C ARG A 8 -12.73 -21.80 17.33
N ILE A 9 -11.47 -21.37 17.23
CA ILE A 9 -10.56 -21.21 18.37
C ILE A 9 -10.27 -19.72 18.54
N VAL A 10 -10.49 -19.18 19.74
CA VAL A 10 -10.37 -17.75 20.01
C VAL A 10 -9.41 -17.49 21.16
N GLY A 11 -8.32 -16.79 20.87
CA GLY A 11 -7.40 -16.25 21.86
C GLY A 11 -7.72 -14.78 22.15
N VAL A 12 -8.80 -14.51 22.90
CA VAL A 12 -9.34 -13.15 23.12
C VAL A 12 -8.26 -12.15 23.59
N ARG A 13 -7.44 -12.54 24.59
CA ARG A 13 -6.37 -11.69 25.14
C ARG A 13 -5.26 -11.37 24.13
N HIS A 14 -5.12 -12.19 23.10
CA HIS A 14 -4.12 -12.02 22.05
C HIS A 14 -4.75 -11.44 20.78
N GLY A 15 -6.06 -11.26 20.70
CA GLY A 15 -6.73 -10.79 19.48
C GLY A 15 -6.53 -11.72 18.29
N ILE A 16 -6.49 -13.04 18.52
CA ILE A 16 -6.31 -14.07 17.48
C ILE A 16 -7.57 -14.94 17.41
N GLU A 17 -8.03 -15.23 16.20
CA GLU A 17 -9.10 -16.17 15.92
C GLU A 17 -8.68 -17.11 14.79
N LEU A 18 -8.89 -18.41 14.99
CA LEU A 18 -8.62 -19.45 14.02
C LEU A 18 -9.92 -20.19 13.70
N LEU A 19 -10.21 -20.31 12.41
CA LEU A 19 -11.36 -21.04 11.88
C LEU A 19 -10.84 -22.23 11.08
N TYR A 20 -11.28 -23.43 11.44
CA TYR A 20 -10.90 -24.66 10.76
C TYR A 20 -12.16 -25.42 10.35
N ASP A 21 -12.30 -25.72 9.06
CA ASP A 21 -13.49 -26.41 8.51
C ASP A 21 -13.27 -27.90 8.22
N GLY A 22 -12.17 -28.48 8.70
CA GLY A 22 -11.76 -29.86 8.36
C GLY A 22 -10.76 -29.93 7.20
N LEU A 23 -10.67 -28.88 6.37
CA LEU A 23 -9.77 -28.83 5.21
C LEU A 23 -8.87 -27.58 5.22
N ARG A 24 -9.42 -26.43 5.58
CA ARG A 24 -8.81 -25.11 5.47
C ARG A 24 -8.70 -24.47 6.83
N VAL A 25 -7.59 -23.78 7.04
CA VAL A 25 -7.37 -22.92 8.22
C VAL A 25 -7.42 -21.46 7.76
N GLN A 26 -8.27 -20.68 8.41
CA GLN A 26 -8.29 -19.23 8.28
C GLN A 26 -7.84 -18.61 9.60
N LEU A 27 -6.78 -17.80 9.53
CA LEU A 27 -6.26 -17.02 10.66
C LEU A 27 -6.76 -15.58 10.55
N GLN A 28 -7.38 -15.08 11.60
CA GLN A 28 -7.75 -13.69 11.76
C GLN A 28 -6.99 -13.12 12.97
N VAL A 29 -6.37 -11.97 12.79
CA VAL A 29 -5.58 -11.31 13.83
C VAL A 29 -6.00 -9.85 13.97
N SER A 30 -5.84 -9.31 15.18
CA SER A 30 -6.01 -7.91 15.48
C SER A 30 -5.07 -7.03 14.65
N ASN A 31 -5.49 -5.80 14.34
CA ASN A 31 -4.68 -4.80 13.68
C ASN A 31 -3.41 -4.41 14.48
N SER A 32 -3.30 -4.80 15.76
CA SER A 32 -2.08 -4.68 16.55
C SER A 32 -0.90 -5.48 15.98
N TYR A 33 -1.14 -6.50 15.14
CA TYR A 33 -0.11 -7.27 14.46
C TYR A 33 0.29 -6.69 13.10
N ARG A 34 -0.31 -5.57 12.67
CA ARG A 34 -0.06 -4.97 11.35
C ARG A 34 1.43 -4.66 11.18
N GLY A 35 2.04 -5.21 10.13
CA GLY A 35 3.47 -5.04 9.84
C GLY A 35 4.42 -5.71 10.83
N GLN A 36 3.93 -6.54 11.76
CA GLN A 36 4.72 -7.27 12.75
C GLN A 36 4.71 -8.78 12.51
N MET A 37 3.98 -9.24 11.49
CA MET A 37 3.94 -10.64 11.11
C MET A 37 5.03 -10.95 10.09
N ASN A 38 5.37 -12.23 9.97
CA ASN A 38 6.15 -12.79 8.88
C ASN A 38 5.74 -14.27 8.74
N GLY A 39 5.79 -14.81 7.54
CA GLY A 39 5.35 -16.18 7.28
C GLY A 39 4.67 -16.32 5.93
N LEU A 40 4.12 -17.50 5.69
CA LEU A 40 3.38 -17.82 4.45
C LEU A 40 2.15 -16.93 4.21
N CYS A 41 1.62 -16.29 5.27
CA CYS A 41 0.51 -15.33 5.18
C CYS A 41 0.96 -13.88 4.96
N GLY A 42 2.25 -13.66 4.65
CA GLY A 42 2.82 -12.32 4.46
C GLY A 42 3.16 -11.62 5.78
N ASN A 43 3.39 -10.31 5.69
CA ASN A 43 3.81 -9.48 6.83
C ASN A 43 2.69 -8.62 7.44
N TYR A 44 1.50 -8.69 6.83
CA TYR A 44 0.29 -7.99 7.25
C TYR A 44 0.44 -6.46 7.31
N ASP A 45 1.24 -5.84 6.43
CA ASP A 45 1.35 -4.37 6.32
C ASP A 45 0.39 -3.75 5.27
N GLY A 46 -0.37 -4.60 4.57
CA GLY A 46 -1.32 -4.21 3.51
C GLY A 46 -0.70 -3.95 2.14
N GLU A 47 0.58 -4.30 1.95
CA GLU A 47 1.35 -4.06 0.74
C GLU A 47 1.78 -5.38 0.09
N THR A 48 0.95 -5.93 -0.79
CA THR A 48 1.14 -7.30 -1.32
C THR A 48 2.46 -7.56 -2.03
N VAL A 49 3.16 -6.51 -2.46
CA VAL A 49 4.45 -6.61 -3.16
C VAL A 49 5.59 -7.14 -2.28
N ASN A 50 5.48 -7.03 -0.96
CA ASN A 50 6.49 -7.52 -0.02
C ASN A 50 6.01 -8.74 0.78
N ASP A 51 4.85 -9.31 0.47
CA ASP A 51 4.32 -10.46 1.21
C ASP A 51 5.20 -11.71 1.05
N PHE A 52 5.98 -11.80 -0.04
CA PHE A 52 6.95 -12.88 -0.25
C PHE A 52 8.31 -12.62 0.43
N THR A 53 8.29 -12.00 1.60
CA THR A 53 9.49 -11.79 2.43
C THR A 53 9.86 -13.10 3.13
N SER A 54 11.05 -13.63 2.84
CA SER A 54 11.58 -14.85 3.45
C SER A 54 12.06 -14.63 4.90
N PRO A 55 12.37 -15.70 5.66
CA PRO A 55 12.95 -15.57 7.01
C PRO A 55 14.26 -14.78 7.08
N LYS A 56 14.97 -14.63 5.96
CA LYS A 56 16.20 -13.82 5.84
C LYS A 56 15.91 -12.34 5.55
N ASN A 57 14.65 -11.89 5.63
CA ASN A 57 14.19 -10.55 5.26
C ASN A 57 14.50 -10.18 3.80
N CYS A 58 14.40 -11.16 2.90
CA CYS A 58 14.55 -10.98 1.46
C CYS A 58 13.21 -11.20 0.78
N ILE A 59 12.76 -10.25 -0.03
CA ILE A 59 11.58 -10.41 -0.88
C ILE A 59 11.99 -11.29 -2.06
N LEU A 60 11.35 -12.45 -2.18
CA LEU A 60 11.56 -13.39 -3.28
C LEU A 60 10.48 -13.20 -4.35
N ARG A 61 10.84 -13.35 -5.63
CA ARG A 61 9.88 -13.22 -6.74
C ARG A 61 9.13 -14.52 -7.03
N ASN A 62 9.77 -15.66 -6.78
CA ASN A 62 9.18 -16.96 -7.06
C ASN A 62 8.37 -17.46 -5.84
N PRO A 63 7.04 -17.67 -5.96
CA PRO A 63 6.20 -18.12 -4.85
C PRO A 63 6.59 -19.49 -4.29
N TYR A 64 7.12 -20.38 -5.13
CA TYR A 64 7.53 -21.72 -4.70
C TYR A 64 8.82 -21.69 -3.88
N GLU A 65 9.78 -20.85 -4.27
CA GLU A 65 11.00 -20.61 -3.51
C GLU A 65 10.68 -19.89 -2.19
N PHE A 66 9.77 -18.91 -2.22
CA PHE A 66 9.24 -18.27 -1.01
C PHE A 66 8.62 -19.28 -0.05
N ALA A 67 7.70 -20.12 -0.51
CA ALA A 67 7.07 -21.13 0.34
C ALA A 67 8.09 -22.12 0.92
N ALA A 68 9.04 -22.58 0.10
CA ALA A 68 10.09 -23.50 0.54
C ALA A 68 11.09 -22.85 1.53
N SER A 69 11.28 -21.53 1.48
CA SER A 69 12.13 -20.82 2.44
C SER A 69 11.64 -20.94 3.89
N TYR A 70 10.33 -21.11 4.09
CA TYR A 70 9.69 -21.35 5.39
C TYR A 70 9.58 -22.83 5.78
N ALA A 71 9.99 -23.75 4.91
CA ALA A 71 9.92 -25.18 5.21
C ALA A 71 10.83 -25.55 6.39
N ILE A 72 10.32 -26.38 7.31
CA ILE A 72 11.07 -26.89 8.45
C ILE A 72 11.95 -28.05 7.94
N PRO A 73 13.28 -28.00 8.12
CA PRO A 73 14.18 -29.03 7.63
C PRO A 73 14.13 -30.26 8.55
N ASP A 74 13.17 -31.16 8.31
CA ASP A 74 13.05 -32.44 8.99
C ASP A 74 13.04 -33.62 7.99
N GLN A 75 12.84 -34.84 8.50
CA GLN A 75 12.84 -36.05 7.69
C GLN A 75 11.65 -36.12 6.70
N SER A 76 10.57 -35.37 6.94
CA SER A 76 9.38 -35.33 6.09
C SER A 76 9.55 -34.42 4.87
N LEU A 77 10.62 -33.61 4.83
CA LEU A 77 10.85 -32.67 3.74
C LEU A 77 11.19 -33.41 2.43
N THR A 78 10.33 -33.24 1.42
CA THR A 78 10.49 -33.87 0.11
C THR A 78 11.74 -33.40 -0.61
N SER A 79 12.28 -34.21 -1.53
CA SER A 79 13.42 -33.84 -2.37
C SER A 79 13.16 -32.54 -3.15
N HIS A 80 11.94 -32.38 -3.68
CA HIS A 80 11.56 -31.18 -4.40
C HIS A 80 11.52 -29.93 -3.51
N ALA A 81 10.99 -30.05 -2.28
CA ALA A 81 11.00 -28.93 -1.33
C ALA A 81 12.43 -28.58 -0.87
N LYS A 82 13.31 -29.57 -0.71
CA LYS A 82 14.75 -29.36 -0.45
C LYS A 82 15.42 -28.57 -1.56
N GLU A 83 15.18 -28.94 -2.82
CA GLU A 83 15.72 -28.25 -4.00
C GLU A 83 15.21 -26.80 -4.08
N LEU A 84 13.90 -26.57 -3.92
CA LEU A 84 13.32 -25.22 -3.89
C LEU A 84 13.89 -24.37 -2.76
N ARG A 85 14.10 -24.96 -1.58
CA ARG A 85 14.72 -24.28 -0.44
C ARG A 85 16.16 -23.87 -0.76
N GLN A 86 16.95 -24.75 -1.37
CA GLN A 86 18.31 -24.43 -1.80
C GLN A 86 18.34 -23.30 -2.85
N ARG A 87 17.39 -23.30 -3.79
CA ARG A 87 17.25 -22.20 -4.75
C ARG A 87 16.88 -20.89 -4.06
N ALA A 88 15.95 -20.92 -3.12
CA ALA A 88 15.57 -19.74 -2.33
C ALA A 88 16.75 -19.12 -1.56
N GLU A 89 17.74 -19.93 -1.17
CA GLU A 89 18.95 -19.43 -0.50
C GLU A 89 19.89 -18.64 -1.41
N HIS A 90 19.86 -18.90 -2.72
CA HIS A 90 20.71 -18.27 -3.72
C HIS A 90 19.96 -17.32 -4.65
N ALA A 91 18.64 -17.19 -4.48
CA ALA A 91 17.79 -16.31 -5.27
C ALA A 91 18.11 -14.83 -5.02
N ASP A 92 17.80 -14.00 -6.01
CA ASP A 92 17.95 -12.55 -5.91
C ASP A 92 17.19 -12.00 -4.70
N CYS A 93 17.91 -11.36 -3.78
CA CYS A 93 17.34 -10.76 -2.58
C CYS A 93 16.91 -9.31 -2.85
N TYR A 94 15.62 -9.08 -3.04
CA TYR A 94 15.06 -7.74 -3.12
C TYR A 94 14.78 -7.25 -1.70
N LYS A 95 15.41 -6.14 -1.29
CA LYS A 95 15.16 -5.54 0.02
C LYS A 95 14.03 -4.52 -0.10
N GLN A 96 13.16 -4.49 0.90
CA GLN A 96 12.21 -3.39 1.05
C GLN A 96 12.97 -2.11 1.35
N THR A 97 13.24 -1.31 0.32
CA THR A 97 13.60 0.08 0.48
C THR A 97 12.36 0.82 0.98
N VAL A 98 12.28 1.02 2.29
CA VAL A 98 11.32 1.95 2.89
C VAL A 98 11.75 3.33 2.41
N MET A 99 11.14 3.77 1.31
CA MET A 99 11.27 5.15 0.88
C MET A 99 10.45 5.98 1.85
N LEU A 100 11.10 6.48 2.90
CA LEU A 100 10.55 7.46 3.81
C LEU A 100 10.16 8.68 2.97
N GLY A 101 8.88 8.77 2.62
CA GLY A 101 8.25 10.01 2.21
C GLY A 101 7.75 10.68 3.47
N ASP A 102 8.23 11.88 3.77
CA ASP A 102 7.69 12.68 4.86
C ASP A 102 6.19 12.93 4.55
N VAL A 103 5.31 12.24 5.28
CA VAL A 103 3.86 12.47 5.16
C VAL A 103 3.54 13.68 6.03
N ILE A 104 3.49 14.86 5.43
CA ILE A 104 3.08 16.07 6.15
C ILE A 104 1.59 15.92 6.48
N SER A 105 1.23 15.97 7.76
CA SER A 105 -0.18 16.02 8.15
C SER A 105 -0.85 17.28 7.58
N GLU A 106 -2.17 17.27 7.34
CA GLU A 106 -2.87 18.47 6.84
C GLU A 106 -2.64 19.71 7.74
N ASN A 107 -2.41 19.47 9.04
CA ASN A 107 -2.09 20.49 10.03
C ASN A 107 -0.66 21.03 9.89
N GLU A 108 0.35 20.14 9.76
CA GLU A 108 1.75 20.54 9.53
C GLU A 108 1.96 21.19 8.15
N ALA A 109 1.06 20.93 7.20
CA ALA A 109 1.02 21.61 5.91
C ALA A 109 0.43 23.04 6.00
N GLY A 110 0.11 23.53 7.20
CA GLY A 110 -0.33 24.89 7.48
C GLY A 110 -1.80 25.19 7.14
N ARG A 111 -2.71 24.21 7.15
CA ARG A 111 -4.09 24.40 6.64
C ARG A 111 -5.17 24.13 7.67
N GLN A 112 -5.52 25.16 8.43
CA GLN A 112 -6.70 25.16 9.27
C GLN A 112 -7.96 25.40 8.41
N TRP A 113 -8.57 24.34 7.88
CA TRP A 113 -9.91 24.44 7.30
C TRP A 113 -10.95 24.45 8.44
N LYS A 114 -11.69 25.55 8.58
CA LYS A 114 -12.87 25.60 9.45
C LYS A 114 -13.89 24.62 8.91
N ARG A 115 -14.03 23.45 9.55
CA ARG A 115 -15.15 22.53 9.29
C ARG A 115 -16.45 23.34 9.41
N PRO A 116 -17.40 23.25 8.47
CA PRO A 116 -18.74 23.74 8.72
C PRO A 116 -19.23 23.03 9.99
N SER A 117 -19.73 23.79 10.95
CA SER A 117 -20.22 23.29 12.23
C SER A 117 -21.11 22.08 12.00
N LYS A 118 -20.73 20.92 12.54
CA LYS A 118 -21.57 19.72 12.52
C LYS A 118 -22.91 20.08 13.15
N SER A 119 -23.98 20.02 12.38
CA SER A 119 -25.33 19.87 12.93
C SER A 119 -25.38 18.56 13.72
N ASN A 120 -25.76 18.63 15.00
CA ASN A 120 -25.86 17.51 15.93
C ASN A 120 -27.09 16.63 15.64
N ASN A 121 -27.27 16.15 14.39
CA ASN A 121 -28.36 15.23 14.08
C ASN A 121 -27.83 13.80 13.85
N PRO A 122 -28.08 12.83 14.76
CA PRO A 122 -27.47 11.51 14.72
C PRO A 122 -27.93 10.58 13.58
N HIS A 123 -28.92 11.01 12.78
CA HIS A 123 -29.60 10.13 11.80
C HIS A 123 -29.18 10.30 10.34
N ASN A 124 -28.19 11.14 10.01
CA ASN A 124 -27.71 11.25 8.63
C ASN A 124 -26.23 10.86 8.52
N ARG A 125 -25.96 9.55 8.51
CA ARG A 125 -24.62 8.96 8.32
C ARG A 125 -24.27 8.68 6.85
N ASN A 126 -25.00 9.24 5.89
CA ASN A 126 -24.76 8.97 4.47
C ASN A 126 -24.45 10.24 3.69
N SER A 127 -23.20 10.72 3.82
CA SER A 127 -22.37 11.22 2.72
C SER A 127 -21.06 11.70 3.33
N ALA A 128 -20.06 10.82 3.38
CA ALA A 128 -18.70 11.26 3.66
C ALA A 128 -18.22 12.02 2.42
N TYR A 129 -18.55 13.32 2.36
CA TYR A 129 -18.04 14.18 1.31
C TYR A 129 -16.52 14.32 1.53
N SER A 130 -15.71 13.54 0.79
CA SER A 130 -14.26 13.70 0.78
C SER A 130 -13.95 15.10 0.25
N ALA A 131 -13.26 15.93 1.01
CA ALA A 131 -12.93 17.28 0.56
C ALA A 131 -11.90 17.23 -0.59
N PRO A 132 -11.86 18.26 -1.46
CA PRO A 132 -10.74 18.47 -2.37
C PRO A 132 -9.40 18.44 -1.64
N ALA A 133 -8.44 17.70 -2.17
CA ALA A 133 -7.13 17.51 -1.54
C ALA A 133 -6.01 17.84 -2.53
N LEU A 134 -4.83 18.21 -2.02
CA LEU A 134 -3.65 18.26 -2.86
C LEU A 134 -3.04 16.85 -2.95
N ARG A 135 -2.78 16.41 -4.17
CA ARG A 135 -2.25 15.08 -4.47
C ARG A 135 -1.09 15.19 -5.45
N VAL A 136 -0.14 14.29 -5.34
CA VAL A 136 0.91 14.11 -6.35
C VAL A 136 0.24 13.76 -7.68
N LYS A 137 0.64 14.46 -8.75
CA LYS A 137 0.25 14.10 -10.12
C LYS A 137 1.20 13.06 -10.66
N VAL A 138 0.64 12.04 -11.30
CA VAL A 138 1.37 10.93 -11.89
C VAL A 138 1.26 11.03 -13.40
N VAL A 139 2.39 10.89 -14.09
CA VAL A 139 2.48 10.84 -15.56
C VAL A 139 3.40 9.70 -15.97
N HIS A 140 3.23 9.21 -17.19
CA HIS A 140 4.07 8.15 -17.76
C HIS A 140 4.88 8.73 -18.91
N ALA A 141 6.20 8.68 -18.81
CA ALA A 141 7.11 9.23 -19.82
C ALA A 141 8.32 8.32 -19.99
N ASN A 142 8.73 8.05 -21.24
CA ASN A 142 9.91 7.25 -21.57
C ASN A 142 9.93 5.86 -20.89
N GLY A 143 8.76 5.22 -20.75
CA GLY A 143 8.64 3.91 -20.07
C GLY A 143 8.80 3.96 -18.54
N GLN A 144 8.93 5.14 -17.95
CA GLN A 144 9.03 5.37 -16.52
C GLN A 144 7.75 6.03 -15.99
N THR A 145 7.47 5.80 -14.70
CA THR A 145 6.40 6.51 -13.99
C THR A 145 7.01 7.70 -13.27
N CYS A 146 6.39 8.86 -13.42
CA CYS A 146 6.91 10.12 -12.93
C CYS A 146 5.92 10.82 -12.02
N PHE A 147 6.43 11.29 -10.88
CA PHE A 147 5.65 11.88 -9.79
C PHE A 147 5.98 13.36 -9.66
N SER A 148 4.94 14.21 -9.64
CA SER A 148 5.14 15.65 -9.51
C SER A 148 5.83 15.96 -8.17
N LYS A 149 6.89 16.76 -8.19
CA LYS A 149 7.60 17.17 -6.96
C LYS A 149 6.74 18.02 -6.02
N ARG A 150 5.71 18.68 -6.56
CA ARG A 150 4.75 19.48 -5.80
C ARG A 150 3.33 18.95 -6.01
N PRO A 151 2.58 18.66 -4.94
CA PRO A 151 1.17 18.26 -5.03
C PRO A 151 0.29 19.30 -5.74
N GLN A 152 -0.69 18.83 -6.51
CA GLN A 152 -1.66 19.64 -7.25
C GLN A 152 -3.08 19.35 -6.76
N LEU A 153 -4.02 20.25 -7.04
CA LEU A 153 -5.40 20.04 -6.67
C LEU A 153 -5.94 18.78 -7.37
N ALA A 154 -6.57 17.91 -6.59
CA ALA A 154 -7.30 16.74 -7.05
C ALA A 154 -8.69 16.74 -6.44
N CYS A 155 -9.67 16.54 -7.31
CA CYS A 155 -11.07 16.54 -6.95
C CYS A 155 -11.49 15.13 -6.53
N PRO A 156 -12.27 14.97 -5.44
CA PRO A 156 -12.83 13.67 -5.05
C PRO A 156 -13.73 13.12 -6.16
N SER A 157 -13.91 11.80 -6.19
CA SER A 157 -14.65 11.07 -7.24
C SER A 157 -16.09 11.56 -7.45
N GLN A 158 -16.70 12.15 -6.42
CA GLN A 158 -18.05 12.69 -6.43
C GLN A 158 -18.13 14.20 -6.76
N SER A 159 -17.03 14.80 -7.22
CA SER A 159 -16.96 16.22 -7.59
C SER A 159 -16.37 16.40 -8.99
N GLN A 160 -16.71 17.50 -9.64
CA GLN A 160 -16.22 17.81 -10.99
C GLN A 160 -15.04 18.78 -10.96
N GLU A 161 -14.00 18.49 -11.74
CA GLU A 161 -12.90 19.41 -11.99
C GLU A 161 -13.41 20.66 -12.71
N ALA A 162 -13.11 21.85 -12.18
CA ALA A 162 -13.52 23.10 -12.80
C ALA A 162 -12.34 24.05 -12.99
N ASN A 163 -12.44 24.87 -14.04
CA ASN A 163 -11.46 25.91 -14.37
C ASN A 163 -10.03 25.35 -14.43
N THR A 164 -9.79 24.37 -15.30
CA THR A 164 -8.48 23.73 -15.44
C THR A 164 -7.46 24.69 -16.05
N THR A 165 -6.23 24.65 -15.55
CA THR A 165 -5.11 25.46 -16.01
C THR A 165 -3.94 24.55 -16.37
N SER A 166 -3.27 24.84 -17.48
CA SER A 166 -2.03 24.15 -17.84
C SER A 166 -0.88 24.72 -17.02
N LYS A 167 -0.20 23.87 -16.24
CA LYS A 167 0.98 24.25 -15.47
C LYS A 167 2.16 23.41 -15.90
N ASN A 168 3.32 24.05 -16.11
CA ASN A 168 4.56 23.32 -16.27
C ASN A 168 5.04 22.82 -14.90
N LEU A 169 5.04 21.51 -14.72
CA LEU A 169 5.37 20.87 -13.45
C LEU A 169 6.69 20.12 -13.56
N GLU A 170 7.43 20.12 -12.45
CA GLU A 170 8.62 19.31 -12.28
C GLU A 170 8.26 17.93 -11.74
N PHE A 171 8.88 16.90 -12.31
CA PHE A 171 8.65 15.51 -11.97
C PHE A 171 9.94 14.79 -11.60
N HIS A 172 9.77 13.79 -10.73
CA HIS A 172 10.74 12.74 -10.47
C HIS A 172 10.24 11.43 -11.07
N CYS A 173 10.86 11.00 -12.17
CA CYS A 173 10.69 9.70 -12.79
C CYS A 173 11.50 8.64 -12.06
N VAL A 174 10.85 7.51 -11.83
CA VAL A 174 11.36 6.40 -11.04
C VAL A 174 11.74 5.28 -12.01
N SER A 175 13.00 4.84 -11.94
CA SER A 175 13.53 3.80 -12.83
C SER A 175 13.06 2.40 -12.47
N ASP A 176 12.82 2.14 -11.19
CA ASP A 176 12.25 0.88 -10.71
C ASP A 176 10.73 0.87 -10.93
N ALA A 177 10.27 0.08 -11.90
CA ALA A 177 8.86 -0.03 -12.27
C ALA A 177 7.98 -0.57 -11.12
N THR A 178 8.51 -1.45 -10.27
CA THR A 178 7.77 -2.00 -9.13
C THR A 178 7.61 -0.96 -8.02
N ALA A 179 8.66 -0.18 -7.74
CA ALA A 179 8.60 0.91 -6.77
C ALA A 179 7.65 2.03 -7.26
N ALA A 180 7.72 2.37 -8.54
CA ALA A 180 6.80 3.28 -9.20
C ALA A 180 5.33 2.86 -9.03
N GLN A 181 5.01 1.61 -9.39
CA GLN A 181 3.66 1.08 -9.24
C GLN A 181 3.14 1.17 -7.80
N ARG A 182 4.00 0.86 -6.81
CA ARG A 182 3.65 0.96 -5.39
C ARG A 182 3.24 2.38 -5.01
N TRP A 183 4.02 3.38 -5.41
CA TRP A 183 3.68 4.77 -5.13
C TRP A 183 2.41 5.23 -5.82
N GLU A 184 2.20 4.81 -7.07
CA GLU A 184 0.97 5.14 -7.79
C GLU A 184 -0.27 4.55 -7.10
N ASP A 185 -0.21 3.30 -6.66
CA ASP A 185 -1.32 2.65 -5.95
C ASP A 185 -1.60 3.30 -4.59
N GLN A 186 -0.55 3.70 -3.87
CA GLN A 186 -0.70 4.46 -2.62
C GLN A 186 -1.36 5.83 -2.88
N ILE A 187 -0.96 6.55 -3.93
CA ILE A 187 -1.57 7.83 -4.32
C ILE A 187 -3.05 7.64 -4.69
N LYS A 188 -3.39 6.58 -5.44
CA LYS A 188 -4.78 6.21 -5.77
C LYS A 188 -5.63 5.96 -4.52
N LYS A 189 -5.02 5.38 -3.48
CA LYS A 189 -5.64 5.17 -2.16
C LYS A 189 -5.67 6.42 -1.28
N GLY A 190 -5.14 7.55 -1.75
CA GLY A 190 -5.14 8.82 -1.03
C GLY A 190 -3.92 9.06 -0.13
N ALA A 191 -2.80 8.39 -0.37
CA ALA A 191 -1.51 8.80 0.19
C ALA A 191 -1.00 10.07 -0.52
N SER A 192 -0.15 10.85 0.16
CA SER A 192 0.52 12.01 -0.42
C SER A 192 2.03 11.95 -0.13
N PRO A 193 2.78 11.06 -0.80
CA PRO A 193 4.23 10.97 -0.65
C PRO A 193 4.94 12.27 -1.03
N ASP A 194 5.95 12.67 -0.27
CA ASP A 194 6.74 13.88 -0.55
C ASP A 194 7.89 13.60 -1.54
N PHE A 195 7.82 14.26 -2.70
CA PHE A 195 8.87 14.24 -3.73
C PHE A 195 9.67 15.54 -3.80
N SER A 196 9.43 16.50 -2.89
CA SER A 196 10.04 17.83 -2.93
C SER A 196 11.57 17.80 -2.92
N ARG A 197 12.16 16.86 -2.18
CA ARG A 197 13.62 16.66 -2.04
C ARG A 197 14.23 15.76 -3.12
N LYS A 198 13.44 15.19 -4.03
CA LYS A 198 13.94 14.33 -5.12
C LYS A 198 14.45 15.16 -6.31
N PRO A 199 15.41 14.65 -7.10
CA PRO A 199 15.90 15.38 -8.27
C PRO A 199 14.80 15.49 -9.33
N THR A 200 14.74 16.66 -9.98
CA THR A 200 13.92 16.86 -11.18
C THR A 200 14.63 16.20 -12.35
N ASN A 201 14.04 15.17 -12.94
CA ASN A 201 14.58 14.50 -14.13
C ASN A 201 13.58 14.47 -15.30
N TYR A 202 12.42 15.10 -15.13
CA TYR A 202 11.43 15.31 -16.16
C TYR A 202 10.60 16.56 -15.87
N GLN A 203 10.18 17.27 -16.91
CA GLN A 203 9.27 18.41 -16.82
C GLN A 203 8.21 18.28 -17.90
N ALA A 204 6.96 18.58 -17.55
CA ALA A 204 5.86 18.54 -18.49
C ALA A 204 4.76 19.52 -18.11
N SER A 205 4.07 20.04 -19.14
CA SER A 205 2.85 20.82 -18.96
C SER A 205 1.66 19.89 -18.74
N VAL A 206 1.02 20.02 -17.58
CA VAL A 206 -0.12 19.19 -17.18
C VAL A 206 -1.31 20.07 -16.83
N LYS A 207 -2.52 19.64 -17.23
CA LYS A 207 -3.77 20.30 -16.86
C LYS A 207 -4.12 19.95 -15.42
N VAL A 208 -4.34 20.98 -14.60
CA VAL A 208 -4.75 20.82 -13.20
C VAL A 208 -5.99 21.68 -12.92
N PRO A 209 -6.97 21.19 -12.16
CA PRO A 209 -8.12 22.00 -11.76
C PRO A 209 -7.67 23.15 -10.86
N SER A 210 -8.33 24.31 -10.97
CA SER A 210 -8.15 25.39 -9.99
C SER A 210 -9.15 25.31 -8.85
N ARG A 211 -10.28 24.61 -9.03
CA ARG A 211 -11.26 24.28 -7.98
C ARG A 211 -12.03 22.99 -8.31
N CYS A 212 -12.73 22.47 -7.32
CA CYS A 212 -13.64 21.33 -7.47
C CYS A 212 -15.06 21.79 -7.20
N ASN A 213 -15.98 21.48 -8.11
CA ASN A 213 -17.40 21.76 -7.97
C ASN A 213 -18.11 20.56 -7.35
N ALA A 214 -19.05 20.82 -6.44
CA ALA A 214 -19.77 19.79 -5.72
C ALA A 214 -20.78 19.04 -6.60
#